data_AF-A0AAV4HY21-F1
#
_entry.id   AF-A0AAV4HY21-F1
#
_cell.length_a   1.000
_cell.length_b   1.000
_cell.length_c   1.000
_cell.angle_alpha   90.00
_cell.angle_beta   90.00
_cell.angle_gamma   90.00
#
_symmetry.space_group_name_H-M   'P 1'
#
loop_
_entity.id
_entity.type
_entity.pdbx_description
1 polymer ?
#
loop_
_entity_poly.entity_id
_entity_poly.type
_entity_poly.pdbx_seq_one_letter_code
_entity_poly.pdbx_strand_id
1 'polypeptide(L)'
;MEYASPAWSTAATSNLTSLSKTQNQNLRIVLGAIKSTPIKELHKQAEMDTLENRREQRTLTLYEKKQTEPNPSTSQHLKRENKKQIEIKKKPQPCNERKI
;
A
#
# COMPACT_ATOMS: atom_id res chain seq x y z
N MET A 1 0.38 9.96 -8.90
CA MET A 1 0.22 9.60 -7.47
C MET A 1 1.38 8.77 -6.95
N GLU A 2 1.77 7.72 -7.67
CA GLU A 2 2.76 6.74 -7.19
C GLU A 2 4.11 7.31 -6.73
N TYR A 3 4.58 8.41 -7.33
CA TYR A 3 5.84 9.05 -6.97
C TYR A 3 5.85 9.61 -5.54
N ALA A 4 4.75 10.25 -5.12
CA ALA A 4 4.64 10.87 -3.80
C ALA A 4 4.11 9.92 -2.72
N SER A 5 3.74 8.68 -3.08
CA SER A 5 3.17 7.70 -2.15
C SER A 5 3.99 7.52 -0.86
N PRO A 6 5.33 7.40 -0.88
CA PRO A 6 6.12 7.25 0.34
C PRO A 6 6.14 8.51 1.22
N ALA A 7 5.91 9.70 0.66
CA ALA A 7 5.81 10.93 1.45
C ALA A 7 4.51 11.00 2.27
N TRP A 8 3.49 10.23 1.87
CA TRP A 8 2.21 10.14 2.58
C TRP A 8 2.11 8.92 3.50
N SER A 9 3.21 8.20 3.72
CA SER A 9 3.22 7.09 4.70
C SER A 9 2.92 7.60 6.12
N THR A 10 3.34 8.83 6.43
CA THR A 10 3.19 9.50 7.73
C THR A 10 1.99 10.43 7.81
N ALA A 11 1.19 10.53 6.74
CA ALA A 11 0.02 11.41 6.71
C ALA A 11 -1.08 10.91 7.66
N ALA A 12 -1.85 11.84 8.23
CA ALA A 12 -2.97 11.51 9.11
C ALA A 12 -4.00 10.61 8.39
N THR A 13 -4.53 9.61 9.10
CA THR A 13 -5.51 8.65 8.57
C THR A 13 -6.78 9.31 8.05
N SER A 14 -7.19 10.44 8.63
CA SER A 14 -8.31 11.27 8.17
C SER A 14 -8.11 11.77 6.74
N ASN A 15 -6.93 12.31 6.44
CA ASN A 15 -6.58 12.81 5.11
C ASN A 15 -6.53 11.67 4.09
N LEU A 16 -5.98 10.53 4.48
CA LEU A 16 -5.90 9.33 3.65
C LEU A 16 -7.29 8.76 3.34
N THR A 17 -8.19 8.79 4.32
CA THR A 17 -9.57 8.35 4.16
C THR A 17 -10.33 9.26 3.19
N SER A 18 -10.16 10.58 3.32
CA SER A 18 -10.75 11.57 2.40
C SER A 18 -10.29 11.33 0.96
N LEU A 19 -8.99 11.12 0.76
CA LEU A 19 -8.40 10.83 -0.54
C LEU A 19 -8.94 9.54 -1.16
N SER A 20 -9.06 8.47 -0.36
CA SER A 20 -9.66 7.19 -0.79
C SER A 20 -11.11 7.35 -1.25
N LYS A 21 -11.92 8.14 -0.52
CA LYS A 21 -13.30 8.45 -0.91
C LYS A 21 -13.38 9.15 -2.27
N THR A 22 -12.55 10.18 -2.48
CA THR A 22 -12.50 10.90 -3.76
C THR A 22 -12.09 9.98 -4.90
N GLN A 23 -11.08 9.12 -4.70
CA GLN A 23 -10.68 8.15 -5.72
C GLN A 23 -11.81 7.16 -6.05
N ASN A 24 -12.48 6.61 -5.03
CA ASN A 24 -13.57 5.67 -5.23
C ASN A 24 -14.73 6.29 -6.00
N GLN A 25 -15.02 7.57 -5.76
CA GLN A 25 -16.02 8.32 -6.52
C GLN A 25 -15.60 8.51 -7.98
N ASN A 26 -14.34 8.87 -8.21
CA ASN A 26 -13.82 9.03 -9.58
C ASN A 26 -13.84 7.72 -10.36
N LEU A 27 -13.49 6.60 -9.72
CA LEU A 27 -13.58 5.27 -10.34
C LEU A 27 -15.01 4.95 -10.77
N ARG A 28 -16.02 5.32 -9.97
CA ARG A 28 -17.42 5.14 -10.37
C ARG A 28 -17.78 5.94 -11.61
N ILE A 29 -17.36 7.21 -11.65
CA ILE A 29 -17.64 8.10 -12.79
C ILE A 29 -16.98 7.56 -14.06
N VAL A 30 -15.70 7.19 -13.99
CA VAL A 30 -14.93 6.69 -15.15
C VAL A 30 -15.46 5.35 -15.66
N LEU A 31 -15.81 4.44 -14.76
CA LEU A 31 -16.32 3.11 -15.14
C LEU A 31 -17.82 3.10 -15.47
N GLY A 32 -18.52 4.23 -15.31
CA GLY A 32 -19.98 4.29 -15.42
C GLY A 32 -20.70 3.43 -14.38
N ALA A 33 -20.06 3.18 -13.24
CA ALA A 33 -20.58 2.29 -12.21
C ALA A 33 -21.57 3.00 -11.28
N ILE A 34 -22.64 2.30 -10.91
CA ILE A 34 -23.67 2.80 -10.01
C ILE A 34 -23.15 2.92 -8.57
N LYS A 35 -23.85 3.71 -7.74
CA LYS A 35 -23.45 3.96 -6.34
C LYS A 35 -23.42 2.68 -5.48
N SER A 36 -24.28 1.71 -5.77
CA SER A 36 -24.36 0.43 -5.04
C SER A 36 -23.26 -0.55 -5.40
N THR A 37 -22.48 -0.32 -6.47
CA THR A 37 -21.38 -1.22 -6.84
C THR A 37 -20.36 -1.32 -5.69
N PRO A 38 -19.99 -2.52 -5.24
CA PRO A 38 -18.99 -2.69 -4.19
C PRO A 38 -17.63 -2.12 -4.62
N ILE A 39 -16.89 -1.51 -3.69
CA ILE A 39 -15.58 -0.89 -3.97
C ILE A 39 -14.58 -1.92 -4.50
N LYS A 40 -14.63 -3.17 -4.00
CA LYS A 40 -13.77 -4.26 -4.48
C LYS A 40 -13.99 -4.56 -5.98
N GLU A 41 -15.24 -4.51 -6.44
CA GLU A 41 -15.54 -4.76 -7.85
C GLU A 41 -15.08 -3.60 -8.73
N LEU A 42 -15.16 -2.35 -8.25
CA LEU A 42 -14.60 -1.19 -8.96
C LEU A 42 -13.09 -1.33 -9.18
N HIS A 43 -12.36 -1.75 -8.14
CA HIS A 43 -10.93 -1.98 -8.21
C HIS A 43 -10.57 -3.12 -9.17
N LYS A 44 -11.34 -4.22 -9.13
CA LYS A 44 -11.18 -5.35 -10.04
C LYS A 44 -11.46 -4.97 -11.50
N GLN A 45 -12.56 -4.23 -11.74
CA GLN A 45 -12.94 -3.78 -13.08
C GLN A 45 -11.96 -2.74 -13.64
N ALA A 46 -11.38 -1.90 -12.79
CA ALA A 46 -10.31 -0.98 -13.18
C ALA A 46 -8.94 -1.66 -13.31
N GLU A 47 -8.80 -2.95 -12.97
CA GLU A 47 -7.52 -3.66 -12.86
C GLU A 47 -6.52 -2.93 -11.96
N MET A 48 -7.01 -2.32 -10.88
CA MET A 48 -6.23 -1.48 -9.98
C MET A 48 -6.40 -1.89 -8.52
N ASP A 49 -5.27 -2.03 -7.82
CA ASP A 49 -5.24 -2.18 -6.37
C ASP A 49 -5.79 -0.95 -5.63
N THR A 50 -6.20 -1.16 -4.38
CA THR A 50 -6.60 -0.07 -3.47
C THR A 50 -5.46 0.93 -3.31
N LEU A 51 -5.81 2.19 -3.05
CA LEU A 51 -4.82 3.25 -2.87
C LEU A 51 -3.87 2.96 -1.70
N GLU A 52 -4.39 2.33 -0.66
CA GLU A 52 -3.63 1.91 0.52
C GLU A 52 -2.55 0.89 0.14
N ASN A 53 -2.94 -0.21 -0.53
CA ASN A 53 -1.99 -1.25 -0.95
C ASN A 53 -0.90 -0.68 -1.86
N ARG A 54 -1.27 0.17 -2.82
CA ARG A 54 -0.29 0.80 -3.72
C ARG A 54 0.69 1.70 -2.95
N ARG A 55 0.20 2.46 -1.97
CA ARG A 55 1.08 3.29 -1.12
C ARG A 55 2.06 2.45 -0.31
N GLU A 56 1.58 1.36 0.29
CA GLU A 56 2.41 0.45 1.07
C GLU A 56 3.47 -0.21 0.20
N GLN A 57 3.09 -0.77 -0.95
CA GLN A 57 4.03 -1.36 -1.90
C GLN A 57 5.12 -0.37 -2.31
N ARG A 58 4.78 0.87 -2.65
CA ARG A 58 5.76 1.91 -3.02
C ARG A 58 6.68 2.28 -1.86
N THR A 59 6.14 2.37 -0.65
CA THR A 59 6.92 2.67 0.56
C THR A 59 7.93 1.56 0.84
N LEU A 60 7.52 0.30 0.69
CA LEU A 60 8.39 -0.86 0.83
C LEU A 60 9.48 -0.90 -0.24
N THR A 61 9.14 -0.69 -1.52
CA THR A 61 10.13 -0.64 -2.61
C THR A 61 11.16 0.47 -2.38
N LEU A 62 10.74 1.65 -1.92
CA LEU A 62 11.66 2.73 -1.60
C LEU A 62 12.59 2.37 -0.44
N TYR A 63 12.04 1.74 0.60
CA TYR A 63 12.80 1.26 1.74
C TYR A 63 13.87 0.24 1.33
N GLU A 64 13.48 -0.77 0.54
CA GLU A 64 14.38 -1.81 0.02
C GLU A 64 15.51 -1.19 -0.80
N LYS A 65 15.20 -0.27 -1.73
CA LYS A 65 16.21 0.45 -2.52
C LYS A 65 17.20 1.20 -1.63
N LYS A 66 16.73 1.91 -0.60
CA LYS A 66 17.61 2.65 0.31
C LYS A 66 18.57 1.75 1.11
N GLN A 67 18.24 0.47 1.31
CA GLN A 67 19.10 -0.46 2.04
C GLN A 67 20.19 -1.08 1.17
N THR A 68 20.00 -1.11 -0.15
CA THR A 68 20.99 -1.64 -1.11
C THR A 68 22.00 -0.60 -1.58
N GLU A 69 21.81 0.68 -1.25
CA GLU A 69 22.73 1.75 -1.64
C GLU A 69 24.08 1.66 -0.89
N PRO A 70 25.23 1.72 -1.58
CA PRO A 70 26.56 1.49 -1.02
C PRO A 70 27.03 2.57 -0.02
N ASN A 71 26.36 3.73 0.04
CA ASN A 71 26.60 4.77 1.04
C ASN A 71 25.30 5.08 1.81
N PRO A 72 25.02 4.42 2.94
CA PRO A 72 23.80 4.62 3.71
C PRO A 72 23.91 5.88 4.58
N SER A 73 24.08 7.06 3.98
CA SER A 73 24.25 8.32 4.72
C SER A 73 22.96 8.78 5.42
N THR A 74 21.75 8.45 4.97
CA THR A 74 20.55 9.00 5.62
C THR A 74 19.32 8.13 5.46
N SER A 75 18.83 7.58 6.57
CA SER A 75 17.46 7.79 7.08
C SER A 75 17.12 6.76 8.17
N GLN A 76 17.56 7.04 9.42
CA GLN A 76 17.10 6.31 10.61
C GLN A 76 15.56 6.31 10.73
N HIS A 77 14.90 7.27 10.10
CA HIS A 77 13.44 7.48 10.14
C HIS A 77 12.65 6.41 9.36
N LEU A 78 13.09 6.03 8.15
CA LEU A 78 12.44 4.97 7.36
C LEU A 78 12.52 3.59 8.01
N LYS A 79 13.56 3.35 8.83
CA LYS A 79 13.76 2.09 9.57
C LYS A 79 12.77 1.91 10.73
N ARG A 80 12.29 3.00 11.35
CA ARG A 80 11.43 2.94 12.54
C ARG A 80 9.99 2.54 12.20
N GLU A 81 9.43 3.02 11.10
CA GLU A 81 8.03 2.76 10.74
C GLU A 81 7.83 1.41 10.04
N ASN A 82 8.81 0.97 9.23
CA ASN A 82 8.71 -0.29 8.50
C ASN A 82 9.03 -1.53 9.35
N LYS A 83 9.55 -1.38 10.58
CA LYS A 83 9.93 -2.52 11.44
C LYS A 83 8.78 -3.51 11.65
N LYS A 84 7.55 -3.00 11.81
CA LYS A 84 6.33 -3.82 11.98
C LYS A 84 5.90 -4.53 10.69
N GLN A 85 6.05 -3.90 9.53
CA GLN A 85 5.69 -4.51 8.23
C GLN A 85 6.73 -5.55 7.76
N ILE A 86 8.01 -5.32 8.09
CA ILE A 86 9.10 -6.28 7.84
C ILE A 86 8.94 -7.53 8.71
N GLU A 87 8.48 -7.40 9.96
CA GLU A 87 8.16 -8.56 10.82
C GLU A 87 7.01 -9.42 10.27
N ILE A 88 6.02 -8.82 9.61
CA ILE A 88 4.92 -9.56 8.95
C ILE A 88 5.46 -10.37 7.76
N LYS A 89 6.39 -9.81 6.96
CA LYS A 89 7.10 -10.56 5.89
C LYS A 89 8.07 -11.63 6.42
N LYS A 90 8.51 -11.55 7.68
CA LYS A 90 9.45 -12.51 8.31
C LYS A 90 8.77 -13.66 9.07
N LYS A 91 7.45 -13.65 9.24
CA LYS A 91 6.75 -14.80 9.84
C LYS A 91 6.75 -15.95 8.82
N PRO A 92 7.39 -17.10 9.11
CA PRO A 92 7.24 -18.27 8.26
C PRO A 92 5.76 -18.67 8.24
N GLN A 93 5.23 -18.94 7.05
CA GLN A 93 3.93 -19.59 6.94
C GLN A 93 4.01 -20.93 7.69
N PRO A 94 3.01 -21.30 8.52
CA PRO A 94 2.99 -22.63 9.10
C PRO A 94 2.88 -23.64 7.97
N CYS A 95 3.92 -24.46 7.84
CA CYS A 95 3.93 -25.60 6.94
C CYS A 95 2.89 -26.59 7.47
N ASN A 96 1.70 -26.66 6.86
CA ASN A 96 0.73 -27.68 7.21
C ASN A 96 1.27 -29.03 6.71
N GLU A 97 1.81 -29.82 7.65
CA GLU A 97 2.08 -31.24 7.46
C GLU A 97 0.77 -31.94 7.06
N ARG A 98 0.71 -32.41 5.80
CA ARG A 98 -0.26 -33.43 5.39
C ARG A 98 0.15 -34.73 6.08
N LYS A 99 -0.51 -35.07 7.19
CA LYS A 99 -0.59 -36.48 7.62
C LYS A 99 -1.67 -37.17 6.82
N ILE A 100 -1.24 -38.22 6.12
CA ILE A 100 -2.02 -39.23 5.41
C ILE A 100 -2.88 -39.99 6.42
#